data_AF-A0A917CYU7-F1
#
_entry.id   AF-A0A917CYU7-F1
#
_cell.length_a   1.000
_cell.length_b   1.000
_cell.length_c   1.000
_cell.angle_alpha   90.00
_cell.angle_beta   90.00
_cell.angle_gamma   90.00
#
_symmetry.space_group_name_H-M   'P 1'
#
loop_
_entity.id
_entity.type
_entity.pdbx_description
1 polymer ?
#
loop_
_entity_poly.entity_id
_entity_poly.type
_entity_poly.pdbx_seq_one_letter_code
_entity_poly.pdbx_strand_id
1 'polypeptide(L)'
;MNKKQLTRYSILLTLIMIPLALSACGISKASNAGLGMGWVHETPVEPHAGEWKAMEMEDGKSFSVDAPPANDSEITKAELEELHEMAANRTAEDIELINHWASGIVSPNSHWFAITEEMIKKYKLTPPAAARVHAAVANAIYTASTAVYEAKYHYLRPRPTDLDPTLELPEGFKVPPHPSYPSGHSATAEAASTMLSYIFPHESAAFEKMSSDASISRMKAGIHFRSDIDAGNKLGQEVANDIIEKMKDDNAPLQYMEMSHGPAGH
;
A
#
# COMPACT_ATOMS: atom_id res chain seq x y z
N MET A 1 -52.95 75.99 -3.08
CA MET A 1 -53.09 75.89 -4.55
C MET A 1 -51.73 76.19 -5.20
N ASN A 2 -50.88 75.19 -5.45
CA ASN A 2 -50.04 75.10 -6.65
C ASN A 2 -49.28 73.74 -6.70
N LYS A 3 -49.32 73.10 -7.87
CA LYS A 3 -48.69 71.80 -8.19
C LYS A 3 -47.30 72.03 -8.82
N LYS A 4 -46.30 71.24 -8.43
CA LYS A 4 -45.08 70.88 -9.19
C LYS A 4 -44.68 69.46 -8.68
N GLN A 5 -44.88 68.33 -9.36
CA GLN A 5 -44.17 67.77 -10.55
C GLN A 5 -42.66 67.98 -10.48
N LEU A 6 -41.74 67.02 -10.62
CA LEU A 6 -41.61 65.59 -10.94
C LEU A 6 -40.30 65.15 -10.20
N THR A 7 -39.90 63.90 -9.95
CA THR A 7 -39.63 62.80 -10.89
C THR A 7 -39.33 61.55 -10.05
N ARG A 8 -39.94 60.41 -10.38
CA ARG A 8 -39.65 59.10 -9.78
C ARG A 8 -38.57 58.40 -10.61
N TYR A 9 -37.46 58.02 -9.97
CA TYR A 9 -36.49 57.08 -10.55
C TYR A 9 -36.99 55.65 -10.29
N SER A 10 -37.40 54.95 -11.34
CA SER A 10 -37.65 53.51 -11.32
C SER A 10 -36.37 52.78 -11.73
N ILE A 11 -35.77 52.05 -10.80
CA ILE A 11 -34.62 51.17 -11.07
C ILE A 11 -35.16 49.91 -11.75
N LEU A 12 -34.82 49.74 -13.04
CA LEU A 12 -35.14 48.56 -13.84
C LEU A 12 -34.03 47.51 -13.63
N LEU A 13 -34.30 46.47 -12.85
CA LEU A 13 -33.42 45.30 -12.71
C LEU A 13 -33.47 44.50 -14.02
N THR A 14 -32.40 44.58 -14.82
CA THR A 14 -32.20 43.72 -15.99
C THR A 14 -31.47 42.45 -15.56
N LEU A 15 -32.18 41.32 -15.55
CA LEU A 15 -31.62 39.98 -15.43
C LEU A 15 -30.81 39.67 -16.70
N ILE A 16 -29.48 39.66 -16.57
CA ILE A 16 -28.58 39.20 -17.63
C ILE A 16 -28.60 37.67 -17.62
N MET A 17 -29.34 37.08 -18.56
CA MET A 17 -29.26 35.66 -18.91
C MET A 17 -27.99 35.45 -19.76
N ILE A 18 -26.94 34.89 -19.15
CA ILE A 18 -25.74 34.46 -19.87
C ILE A 18 -26.04 33.10 -20.51
N PRO A 19 -25.97 32.94 -21.85
CA PRO A 19 -26.11 31.63 -22.47
C PRO A 19 -24.88 30.78 -22.16
N LEU A 20 -25.08 29.67 -21.44
CA LEU A 20 -24.08 28.64 -21.23
C LEU A 20 -23.90 27.88 -22.57
N ALA A 21 -22.91 28.29 -23.36
CA ALA A 21 -22.49 27.52 -24.53
C ALA A 21 -21.77 26.26 -24.05
N LEU A 22 -22.47 25.11 -24.05
CA LEU A 22 -21.82 23.81 -23.98
C LEU A 22 -21.00 23.61 -25.26
N SER A 23 -19.73 24.01 -25.21
CA SER A 23 -18.75 23.50 -26.15
C SER A 23 -18.43 22.08 -25.70
N ALA A 24 -18.99 21.09 -26.41
CA ALA A 24 -18.54 19.71 -26.33
C ALA A 24 -17.10 19.67 -26.84
N CYS A 25 -16.15 19.88 -25.93
CA CYS A 25 -14.75 19.63 -26.17
C CYS A 25 -14.64 18.11 -26.33
N GLY A 26 -14.59 17.65 -27.58
CA GLY A 26 -14.27 16.27 -27.89
C GLY A 26 -12.95 15.95 -27.22
N ILE A 27 -12.98 15.17 -26.15
CA ILE A 27 -11.80 14.57 -25.57
C ILE A 27 -11.29 13.62 -26.65
N SER A 28 -10.34 14.10 -27.45
CA SER A 28 -9.49 13.22 -28.22
C SER A 28 -8.87 12.27 -27.20
N LYS A 29 -9.15 10.97 -27.31
CA LYS A 29 -8.39 9.93 -26.60
C LYS A 29 -6.93 10.22 -26.91
N ALA A 30 -6.22 10.77 -25.93
CA ALA A 30 -4.78 10.88 -26.01
C ALA A 30 -4.28 9.44 -26.27
N SER A 31 -3.48 9.27 -27.31
CA SER A 31 -2.84 8.00 -27.60
C SER A 31 -1.94 7.64 -26.41
N ASN A 32 -2.21 6.53 -25.72
CA ASN A 32 -1.44 6.01 -24.58
C ASN A 32 -0.02 5.52 -24.94
N ALA A 33 0.57 6.01 -26.03
CA ALA A 33 1.95 5.73 -26.38
C ALA A 33 2.87 6.54 -25.45
N GLY A 34 3.25 5.95 -24.31
CA GLY A 34 4.21 6.54 -23.35
C GLY A 34 3.90 6.34 -21.86
N LEU A 35 2.79 5.70 -21.48
CA LEU A 35 2.39 5.50 -20.08
C LEU A 35 2.91 4.15 -19.54
N GLY A 36 4.19 4.10 -19.17
CA GLY A 36 4.80 2.92 -18.53
C GLY A 36 4.52 1.62 -19.28
N MET A 37 4.02 0.61 -18.58
CA MET A 37 3.65 -0.71 -19.11
C MET A 37 2.18 -0.84 -19.51
N GLY A 38 1.42 0.27 -19.53
CA GLY A 38 0.10 0.32 -20.14
C GLY A 38 -1.10 0.03 -19.22
N TRP A 39 -0.92 -0.08 -17.90
CA TRP A 39 -2.07 -0.16 -16.98
C TRP A 39 -2.88 1.14 -16.98
N VAL A 40 -4.20 1.02 -16.99
CA VAL A 40 -5.15 2.14 -16.95
C VAL A 40 -6.37 1.78 -16.11
N HIS A 41 -6.96 2.77 -15.42
CA HIS A 41 -8.20 2.62 -14.66
C HIS A 41 -8.94 3.96 -14.59
N GLU A 42 -10.27 3.96 -14.55
CA GLU A 42 -11.06 5.21 -14.52
C GLU A 42 -10.90 5.97 -13.20
N THR A 43 -10.77 5.24 -12.10
CA THR A 43 -10.65 5.77 -10.73
C THR A 43 -9.46 5.14 -10.01
N PRO A 44 -8.21 5.50 -10.39
CA PRO A 44 -7.02 4.93 -9.75
C PRO A 44 -6.94 5.37 -8.28
N VAL A 45 -6.60 4.44 -7.39
CA VAL A 45 -6.44 4.73 -5.95
C VAL A 45 -5.13 5.46 -5.71
N GLU A 46 -5.20 6.64 -5.09
CA GLU A 46 -4.06 7.43 -4.62
C GLU A 46 -2.89 7.62 -5.61
N PRO A 47 -3.12 8.15 -6.83
CA PRO A 47 -2.08 8.30 -7.85
C PRO A 47 -0.90 9.20 -7.45
N HIS A 48 -1.07 10.04 -6.43
CA HIS A 48 -0.06 10.98 -5.94
C HIS A 48 0.55 10.57 -4.58
N ALA A 49 0.26 9.36 -4.08
CA ALA A 49 0.79 8.93 -2.78
C ALA A 49 2.32 8.81 -2.74
N GLY A 50 2.98 8.64 -3.89
CA GLY A 50 4.44 8.71 -3.98
C GLY A 50 5.04 10.10 -3.68
N GLU A 51 4.24 11.16 -3.77
CA GLU A 51 4.65 12.54 -3.46
C GLU A 51 4.48 12.89 -1.97
N TRP A 52 3.87 12.01 -1.18
CA TRP A 52 3.65 12.25 0.23
C TRP A 52 4.97 12.18 1.01
N LYS A 53 5.16 13.13 1.91
CA LYS A 53 6.40 13.27 2.67
C LYS A 53 6.33 12.51 3.98
N ALA A 54 7.34 11.69 4.24
CA ALA A 54 7.60 11.20 5.59
C ALA A 54 7.96 12.38 6.50
N MET A 55 7.51 12.36 7.76
CA MET A 55 7.71 13.49 8.67
C MET A 55 9.15 13.61 9.17
N GLU A 56 9.81 12.48 9.44
CA GLU A 56 11.14 12.45 10.09
C GLU A 56 12.16 11.56 9.35
N MET A 57 11.74 10.89 8.27
CA MET A 57 12.54 9.91 7.53
C MET A 57 12.72 10.33 6.07
N GLU A 58 13.58 9.59 5.37
CA GLU A 58 13.66 9.72 3.91
C GLU A 58 12.29 9.46 3.28
N ASP A 59 11.98 10.22 2.24
CA ASP A 59 10.73 10.05 1.52
C ASP A 59 10.74 8.74 0.71
N GLY A 60 9.56 8.25 0.34
CA GLY A 60 9.46 7.03 -0.46
C GLY A 60 10.24 7.09 -1.79
N LYS A 61 10.49 8.31 -2.31
CA LYS A 61 11.27 8.56 -3.53
C LYS A 61 12.76 8.26 -3.38
N SER A 62 13.26 8.20 -2.16
CA SER A 62 14.63 7.82 -1.86
C SER A 62 14.86 6.31 -2.06
N PHE A 63 13.78 5.53 -2.17
CA PHE A 63 13.81 4.09 -2.43
C PHE A 63 13.36 3.77 -3.86
N SER A 64 14.11 2.92 -4.54
CA SER A 64 13.80 2.50 -5.91
C SER A 64 13.79 0.99 -6.03
N VAL A 65 12.84 0.45 -6.78
CA VAL A 65 12.83 -0.94 -7.21
C VAL A 65 13.30 -1.05 -8.66
N ASP A 66 13.93 -2.17 -8.98
CA ASP A 66 14.33 -2.53 -10.34
C ASP A 66 13.10 -2.52 -11.28
N ALA A 67 13.31 -2.40 -12.59
CA ALA A 67 12.19 -2.45 -13.52
C ALA A 67 11.52 -3.84 -13.49
N PRO A 68 10.18 -3.92 -13.52
CA PRO A 68 9.49 -5.20 -13.62
C PRO A 68 9.80 -5.91 -14.96
N PRO A 69 9.65 -7.24 -15.03
CA PRO A 69 9.68 -7.96 -16.29
C PRO A 69 8.66 -7.40 -17.30
N ALA A 70 9.04 -7.34 -18.58
CA ALA A 70 8.16 -6.87 -19.65
C ALA A 70 6.91 -7.78 -19.78
N ASN A 71 5.76 -7.20 -20.14
CA ASN A 71 4.48 -7.92 -20.21
C ASN A 71 4.51 -9.16 -21.11
N ASP A 72 5.30 -9.13 -22.19
CA ASP A 72 5.43 -10.20 -23.18
C ASP A 72 6.66 -11.11 -22.96
N SER A 73 7.41 -10.88 -21.88
CA SER A 73 8.62 -11.64 -21.56
C SER A 73 8.30 -13.09 -21.15
N GLU A 74 9.28 -13.98 -21.34
CA GLU A 74 9.19 -15.37 -20.86
C GLU A 74 9.04 -15.45 -19.33
N ILE A 75 9.56 -14.47 -18.59
CA ILE A 75 9.38 -14.38 -17.14
C ILE A 75 7.90 -14.16 -16.83
N THR A 76 7.25 -13.16 -17.42
CA THR A 76 5.82 -12.89 -17.16
C THR A 76 4.91 -14.03 -17.62
N LYS A 77 5.26 -14.74 -18.70
CA LYS A 77 4.53 -15.96 -19.10
C LYS A 77 4.63 -17.06 -18.04
N ALA A 78 5.84 -17.33 -17.54
CA ALA A 78 6.04 -18.33 -16.48
C ALA A 78 5.33 -17.94 -15.17
N GLU A 79 5.31 -16.65 -14.82
CA GLU A 79 4.57 -16.16 -13.65
C GLU A 79 3.05 -16.33 -13.82
N LEU A 80 2.50 -16.15 -15.02
CA LEU A 80 1.08 -16.42 -15.28
C LEU A 80 0.76 -17.92 -15.16
N GLU A 81 1.64 -18.79 -15.67
CA GLU A 81 1.50 -20.25 -15.49
C GLU A 81 1.50 -20.63 -14.01
N GLU A 82 2.42 -20.08 -13.21
CA GLU A 82 2.45 -20.26 -11.74
C GLU A 82 1.12 -19.84 -11.08
N LEU A 83 0.56 -18.70 -11.50
CA LEU A 83 -0.73 -18.23 -10.96
C LEU A 83 -1.90 -19.13 -11.36
N HIS A 84 -1.91 -19.67 -12.57
CA HIS A 84 -2.91 -20.66 -13.00
C HIS A 84 -2.81 -21.95 -12.19
N GLU A 85 -1.60 -22.44 -11.93
CA GLU A 85 -1.38 -23.61 -11.08
C GLU A 85 -1.89 -23.36 -9.65
N MET A 86 -1.63 -22.18 -9.08
CA MET A 86 -2.16 -21.81 -7.77
C MET A 86 -3.68 -21.68 -7.77
N ALA A 87 -4.27 -21.13 -8.83
CA ALA A 87 -5.71 -20.97 -8.97
C ALA A 87 -6.42 -22.33 -9.07
N ALA A 88 -5.88 -23.25 -9.88
CA ALA A 88 -6.44 -24.59 -10.09
C ALA A 88 -6.35 -25.49 -8.85
N ASN A 89 -5.36 -25.26 -7.99
CA ASN A 89 -5.11 -26.07 -6.78
C ASN A 89 -5.49 -25.35 -5.47
N ARG A 90 -6.26 -24.26 -5.55
CA ARG A 90 -6.60 -23.43 -4.40
C ARG A 90 -7.41 -24.22 -3.36
N THR A 91 -6.91 -24.26 -2.12
CA THR A 91 -7.58 -24.97 -1.01
C THR A 91 -8.46 -24.06 -0.15
N ALA A 92 -9.19 -24.62 0.81
CA ALA A 92 -9.96 -23.84 1.78
C ALA A 92 -9.02 -23.01 2.69
N GLU A 93 -7.88 -23.57 3.09
CA GLU A 93 -6.86 -22.88 3.87
C GLU A 93 -6.25 -21.71 3.09
N ASP A 94 -6.10 -21.84 1.77
CA ASP A 94 -5.67 -20.73 0.92
C ASP A 94 -6.70 -19.60 0.91
N ILE A 95 -8.00 -19.93 0.86
CA ILE A 95 -9.07 -18.93 0.94
C ILE A 95 -9.07 -18.22 2.30
N GLU A 96 -8.87 -18.96 3.39
CA GLU A 96 -8.73 -18.36 4.72
C GLU A 96 -7.53 -17.42 4.80
N LEU A 97 -6.38 -17.83 4.28
CA LEU A 97 -5.17 -17.02 4.23
C LEU A 97 -5.36 -15.76 3.38
N ILE A 98 -5.98 -15.91 2.21
CA ILE A 98 -6.32 -14.79 1.31
C ILE A 98 -7.21 -13.79 2.02
N ASN A 99 -8.26 -14.26 2.70
CA ASN A 99 -9.23 -13.42 3.40
C ASN A 99 -8.62 -12.74 4.62
N HIS A 100 -7.79 -13.46 5.37
CA HIS A 100 -7.03 -12.91 6.49
C HIS A 100 -6.22 -11.71 6.02
N TRP A 101 -5.37 -11.86 4.99
CA TRP A 101 -4.47 -10.80 4.54
C TRP A 101 -5.07 -9.82 3.52
N ALA A 102 -6.28 -10.06 3.00
CA ALA A 102 -6.98 -9.07 2.18
C ALA A 102 -7.67 -7.98 3.00
N SER A 103 -7.97 -8.28 4.27
CA SER A 103 -8.67 -7.41 5.22
C SER A 103 -9.80 -6.61 4.56
N GLY A 104 -10.90 -7.28 4.18
CA GLY A 104 -12.07 -6.63 3.54
C GLY A 104 -12.83 -5.61 4.39
N ILE A 105 -12.42 -5.37 5.65
CA ILE A 105 -13.07 -4.48 6.62
C ILE A 105 -12.11 -3.41 7.17
N VAL A 106 -10.81 -3.69 7.25
CA VAL A 106 -9.76 -2.81 7.79
C VAL A 106 -8.59 -2.77 6.82
N SER A 107 -7.85 -1.66 6.75
CA SER A 107 -6.66 -1.57 5.88
C SER A 107 -5.69 -2.72 6.15
N PRO A 108 -5.02 -3.32 5.14
CA PRO A 108 -4.11 -4.46 5.33
C PRO A 108 -3.01 -4.21 6.36
N ASN A 109 -2.67 -2.95 6.62
CA ASN A 109 -1.67 -2.56 7.62
C ASN A 109 -2.17 -2.63 9.07
N SER A 110 -3.49 -2.75 9.32
CA SER A 110 -4.03 -2.81 10.69
C SER A 110 -3.59 -4.07 11.44
N HIS A 111 -3.35 -5.18 10.73
CA HIS A 111 -2.84 -6.41 11.32
C HIS A 111 -1.47 -6.19 11.97
N TRP A 112 -0.58 -5.46 11.30
CA TRP A 112 0.75 -5.14 11.83
C TRP A 112 0.71 -4.24 13.07
N PHE A 113 -0.24 -3.31 13.14
CA PHE A 113 -0.46 -2.51 14.36
C PHE A 113 -1.04 -3.35 15.51
N ALA A 114 -1.94 -4.30 15.22
CA ALA A 114 -2.44 -5.24 16.23
C ALA A 114 -1.32 -6.15 16.77
N ILE A 115 -0.47 -6.69 15.90
CA ILE A 115 0.72 -7.46 16.29
C ILE A 115 1.66 -6.60 17.15
N THR A 116 1.88 -5.35 16.77
CA THR A 116 2.71 -4.40 17.53
C THR A 116 2.16 -4.19 18.94
N GLU A 117 0.83 -4.01 19.08
CA GLU A 117 0.14 -3.91 20.38
C GLU A 117 0.29 -5.17 21.23
N GLU A 118 0.20 -6.35 20.62
CA GLU A 118 0.41 -7.62 21.32
C GLU A 118 1.83 -7.74 21.87
N MET A 119 2.84 -7.32 21.09
CA MET A 119 4.24 -7.33 21.54
C MET A 119 4.50 -6.33 22.66
N ILE A 120 3.97 -5.11 22.55
CA ILE A 120 4.06 -4.09 23.61
C ILE A 120 3.51 -4.64 24.93
N LYS A 121 2.37 -5.36 24.89
CA LYS A 121 1.76 -6.00 26.07
C LYS A 121 2.59 -7.18 26.57
N LYS A 122 3.02 -8.09 25.69
CA LYS A 122 3.82 -9.27 26.03
C LYS A 122 5.11 -8.88 26.74
N TYR A 123 5.82 -7.88 26.22
CA TYR A 123 7.09 -7.38 26.76
C TYR A 123 6.93 -6.33 27.87
N LYS A 124 5.68 -5.97 28.21
CA LYS A 124 5.31 -4.99 29.25
C LYS A 124 6.06 -3.67 29.12
N LEU A 125 6.12 -3.13 27.90
CA LEU A 125 6.84 -1.89 27.63
C LEU A 125 6.21 -0.72 28.39
N THR A 126 7.05 0.21 28.84
CA THR A 126 6.59 1.47 29.45
C THR A 126 5.89 2.33 28.38
N PRO A 127 5.01 3.28 28.75
CA PRO A 127 4.34 4.13 27.75
C PRO A 127 5.30 4.84 26.78
N PRO A 128 6.46 5.38 27.19
CA PRO A 128 7.43 5.93 26.25
C PRO A 128 8.03 4.90 25.28
N ALA A 129 8.37 3.70 25.77
CA ALA A 129 8.89 2.62 24.92
C ALA A 129 7.84 2.12 23.93
N ALA A 130 6.59 1.95 24.38
CA ALA A 130 5.46 1.60 23.53
C ALA A 130 5.23 2.63 22.42
N ALA A 131 5.26 3.93 22.75
CA ALA A 131 5.12 5.00 21.77
C ALA A 131 6.25 4.97 20.72
N ARG A 132 7.49 4.70 21.13
CA ARG A 132 8.62 4.57 20.21
C ARG A 132 8.48 3.38 19.27
N VAL A 133 8.07 2.21 19.77
CA VAL A 133 7.84 1.02 18.92
C VAL A 133 6.74 1.28 17.90
N HIS A 134 5.63 1.91 18.31
CA HIS A 134 4.57 2.32 17.38
C HIS A 134 5.06 3.28 16.32
N ALA A 135 5.79 4.32 16.71
CA ALA A 135 6.33 5.29 15.76
C ALA A 135 7.26 4.62 14.74
N ALA A 136 8.13 3.72 15.20
CA ALA A 136 9.07 2.99 14.34
C ALA A 136 8.34 2.11 13.30
N VAL A 137 7.37 1.31 13.73
CA VAL A 137 6.58 0.44 12.83
C VAL A 137 5.69 1.26 11.89
N ALA A 138 5.04 2.31 12.40
CA ALA A 138 4.20 3.20 11.59
C ALA A 138 5.02 3.90 10.50
N ASN A 139 6.22 4.39 10.84
CA ASN A 139 7.11 5.04 9.89
C ASN A 139 7.59 4.07 8.80
N ALA A 140 7.90 2.83 9.16
CA ALA A 140 8.30 1.81 8.18
C ALA A 140 7.17 1.47 7.20
N ILE A 141 5.96 1.23 7.71
CA ILE A 141 4.78 0.97 6.89
C ILE A 141 4.45 2.16 5.99
N TYR A 142 4.50 3.39 6.54
CA TYR A 142 4.21 4.60 5.80
C TYR A 142 5.22 4.83 4.66
N THR A 143 6.51 4.78 4.98
CA THR A 143 7.60 5.01 4.02
C THR A 143 7.54 3.97 2.89
N ALA A 144 7.39 2.68 3.23
CA ALA A 144 7.20 1.62 2.25
C ALA A 144 5.96 1.85 1.39
N SER A 145 4.84 2.30 1.97
CA SER A 145 3.62 2.62 1.20
C SER A 145 3.88 3.73 0.18
N THR A 146 4.53 4.83 0.57
CA THR A 146 4.83 5.92 -0.36
C THR A 146 5.78 5.47 -1.49
N ALA A 147 6.83 4.70 -1.17
CA ALA A 147 7.76 4.15 -2.17
C ALA A 147 7.06 3.20 -3.16
N VAL A 148 6.17 2.33 -2.67
CA VAL A 148 5.34 1.45 -3.49
C VAL A 148 4.51 2.27 -4.46
N TYR A 149 3.83 3.31 -3.99
CA TYR A 149 2.94 4.10 -4.83
C TYR A 149 3.70 4.94 -5.87
N GLU A 150 4.89 5.45 -5.53
CA GLU A 150 5.79 6.05 -6.52
C GLU A 150 6.12 5.05 -7.64
N ALA A 151 6.58 3.84 -7.28
CA ALA A 151 6.93 2.82 -8.26
C ALA A 151 5.72 2.32 -9.07
N LYS A 152 4.54 2.17 -8.44
CA LYS A 152 3.29 1.77 -9.12
C LYS A 152 2.96 2.72 -10.25
N TYR A 153 2.93 4.02 -9.97
CA TYR A 153 2.54 5.02 -10.94
C TYR A 153 3.67 5.43 -11.89
N HIS A 154 4.93 5.06 -11.58
CA HIS A 154 6.04 5.11 -12.52
C HIS A 154 5.96 4.00 -13.58
N TYR A 155 5.84 2.73 -13.15
CA TYR A 155 5.91 1.59 -14.07
C TYR A 155 4.57 1.24 -14.71
N LEU A 156 3.44 1.50 -14.05
CA LEU A 156 2.09 1.20 -14.57
C LEU A 156 1.95 -0.26 -15.06
N ARG A 157 2.48 -1.23 -14.29
CA ARG A 157 2.38 -2.66 -14.62
C ARG A 157 0.92 -3.14 -14.52
N PRO A 158 0.37 -3.76 -15.58
CA PRO A 158 -0.95 -4.38 -15.54
C PRO A 158 -1.05 -5.50 -14.52
N ARG A 159 -2.26 -5.82 -14.06
CA ARG A 159 -2.52 -6.97 -13.19
C ARG A 159 -2.45 -8.28 -13.99
N PRO A 160 -2.27 -9.44 -13.32
CA PRO A 160 -2.35 -10.73 -13.98
C PRO A 160 -3.61 -10.90 -14.83
N THR A 161 -4.78 -10.52 -14.29
CA THR A 161 -6.07 -10.59 -15.00
C THR A 161 -6.22 -9.60 -16.15
N ASP A 162 -5.39 -8.55 -16.22
CA ASP A 162 -5.38 -7.63 -17.36
C ASP A 162 -4.62 -8.24 -18.55
N LEU A 163 -3.59 -9.05 -18.27
CA LEU A 163 -2.80 -9.74 -19.29
C LEU A 163 -3.42 -11.08 -19.69
N ASP A 164 -4.02 -11.79 -18.74
CA ASP A 164 -4.73 -13.05 -18.96
C ASP A 164 -6.09 -13.04 -18.23
N PRO A 165 -7.18 -12.67 -18.93
CA PRO A 165 -8.53 -12.64 -18.37
C PRO A 165 -9.10 -14.03 -18.02
N THR A 166 -8.41 -15.12 -18.38
CA THR A 166 -8.86 -16.48 -18.06
C THR A 166 -8.45 -16.92 -16.64
N LEU A 167 -7.57 -16.17 -15.98
CA LEU A 167 -7.14 -16.46 -14.61
C LEU A 167 -8.29 -16.29 -13.60
N GLU A 168 -8.62 -17.37 -12.89
CA GLU A 168 -9.72 -17.38 -11.93
C GLU A 168 -9.31 -16.84 -10.55
N LEU A 169 -9.99 -15.77 -10.13
CA LEU A 169 -9.87 -15.22 -8.78
C LEU A 169 -10.82 -15.93 -7.80
N PRO A 170 -10.56 -15.89 -6.48
CA PRO A 170 -11.52 -16.35 -5.49
C PRO A 170 -12.89 -15.67 -5.64
N GLU A 171 -13.97 -16.40 -5.33
CA GLU A 171 -15.33 -15.87 -5.45
C GLU A 171 -15.51 -14.57 -4.66
N GLY A 172 -16.04 -13.54 -5.32
CA GLY A 172 -16.26 -12.22 -4.72
C GLY A 172 -15.01 -11.38 -4.50
N PHE A 173 -13.82 -11.88 -4.85
CA PHE A 173 -12.57 -11.14 -4.74
C PHE A 173 -12.51 -10.01 -5.78
N LYS A 174 -12.07 -8.83 -5.35
CA LYS A 174 -11.96 -7.65 -6.22
C LYS A 174 -10.51 -7.32 -6.49
N VAL A 175 -10.18 -7.13 -7.77
CA VAL A 175 -8.87 -6.60 -8.18
C VAL A 175 -8.74 -5.16 -7.67
N PRO A 176 -7.71 -4.82 -6.88
CA PRO A 176 -7.55 -3.46 -6.41
C PRO A 176 -7.24 -2.48 -7.56
N PRO A 177 -7.87 -1.28 -7.60
CA PRO A 177 -7.78 -0.33 -8.70
C PRO A 177 -6.50 0.52 -8.66
N HIS A 178 -5.34 -0.15 -8.69
CA HIS A 178 -4.01 0.45 -8.81
C HIS A 178 -3.06 -0.55 -9.50
N PRO A 179 -1.92 -0.10 -10.09
CA PRO A 179 -0.95 -0.95 -10.78
C PRO A 179 -0.46 -2.12 -9.91
N SER A 180 0.02 -3.18 -10.54
CA SER A 180 0.47 -4.38 -9.82
C SER A 180 1.85 -4.19 -9.16
N TYR A 181 2.80 -3.54 -9.84
CA TYR A 181 4.20 -3.55 -9.40
C TYR A 181 4.63 -2.32 -8.59
N PRO A 182 5.35 -2.48 -7.47
CA PRO A 182 5.55 -3.71 -6.70
C PRO A 182 4.32 -4.04 -5.83
N SER A 183 4.26 -5.22 -5.22
CA SER A 183 3.19 -5.58 -4.29
C SER A 183 3.25 -4.72 -3.02
N GLY A 184 2.18 -3.96 -2.77
CA GLY A 184 2.09 -3.09 -1.60
C GLY A 184 1.96 -3.86 -0.28
N HIS A 185 1.19 -4.96 -0.28
CA HIS A 185 1.07 -5.82 0.91
C HIS A 185 2.42 -6.44 1.26
N SER A 186 3.19 -6.87 0.26
CA SER A 186 4.51 -7.46 0.46
C SER A 186 5.49 -6.45 1.05
N ALA A 187 5.54 -5.24 0.49
CA ALA A 187 6.43 -4.20 0.99
C ALA A 187 6.09 -3.75 2.41
N THR A 188 4.82 -3.51 2.73
CA THR A 188 4.45 -3.08 4.09
C THR A 188 4.58 -4.21 5.11
N ALA A 189 4.28 -5.45 4.72
CA ALA A 189 4.50 -6.63 5.55
C ALA A 189 5.97 -6.84 5.87
N GLU A 190 6.85 -6.78 4.86
CA GLU A 190 8.28 -7.00 5.05
C GLU A 190 8.91 -5.85 5.85
N ALA A 191 8.48 -4.61 5.63
CA ALA A 191 8.91 -3.47 6.42
C ALA A 191 8.53 -3.63 7.90
N ALA A 192 7.26 -3.96 8.19
CA ALA A 192 6.79 -4.17 9.56
C ALA A 192 7.48 -5.37 10.22
N SER A 193 7.59 -6.50 9.50
CA SER A 193 8.24 -7.71 9.97
C SER A 193 9.71 -7.48 10.31
N THR A 194 10.45 -6.80 9.43
CA THR A 194 11.88 -6.49 9.65
C THR A 194 12.06 -5.60 10.88
N MET A 195 11.24 -4.54 11.01
CA MET A 195 11.27 -3.67 12.20
C MET A 195 10.95 -4.43 13.49
N LEU A 196 9.87 -5.21 13.49
CA LEU A 196 9.46 -5.98 14.67
C LEU A 196 10.47 -7.06 15.03
N SER A 197 11.07 -7.72 14.05
CA SER A 197 12.14 -8.71 14.25
C SER A 197 13.40 -8.08 14.85
N TYR A 198 13.74 -6.86 14.43
CA TYR A 198 14.83 -6.12 15.04
C TYR A 198 14.56 -5.77 16.50
N ILE A 199 13.35 -5.29 16.79
CA ILE A 199 12.92 -4.84 18.13
C ILE A 199 12.69 -6.01 19.10
N PHE A 200 12.13 -7.13 18.61
CA PHE A 200 11.77 -8.33 19.37
C PHE A 200 12.39 -9.58 18.73
N PRO A 201 13.72 -9.78 18.83
CA PRO A 201 14.44 -10.83 18.08
C PRO A 201 14.00 -12.26 18.43
N HIS A 202 13.44 -12.48 19.62
CA HIS A 202 12.89 -13.79 20.02
C HIS A 202 11.64 -14.20 19.22
N GLU A 203 10.96 -13.25 18.57
CA GLU A 203 9.75 -13.50 17.78
C GLU A 203 10.01 -13.46 16.26
N SER A 204 11.26 -13.22 15.83
CA SER A 204 11.64 -13.00 14.42
C SER A 204 11.04 -14.04 13.48
N ALA A 205 11.18 -15.32 13.81
CA ALA A 205 10.67 -16.42 13.00
C ALA A 205 9.14 -16.37 12.80
N ALA A 206 8.40 -15.85 13.78
CA ALA A 206 6.95 -15.69 13.67
C ALA A 206 6.60 -14.53 12.73
N PHE A 207 7.30 -13.40 12.83
CA PHE A 207 7.07 -12.25 11.95
C PHE A 207 7.47 -12.53 10.50
N GLU A 208 8.61 -13.19 10.28
CA GLU A 208 9.05 -13.65 8.96
C GLU A 208 8.01 -14.56 8.32
N LYS A 209 7.44 -15.49 9.11
CA LYS A 209 6.35 -16.34 8.62
C LYS A 209 5.11 -15.51 8.27
N MET A 210 4.70 -14.57 9.12
CA MET A 210 3.54 -13.70 8.85
C MET A 210 3.75 -12.84 7.59
N SER A 211 4.96 -12.31 7.37
CA SER A 211 5.30 -11.56 6.15
C SER A 211 5.20 -12.43 4.91
N SER A 212 5.78 -13.63 4.96
CA SER A 212 5.71 -14.62 3.88
C SER A 212 4.27 -15.02 3.57
N ASP A 213 3.47 -15.29 4.60
CA ASP A 213 2.04 -15.59 4.53
C ASP A 213 1.26 -14.44 3.88
N ALA A 214 1.52 -13.19 4.27
CA ALA A 214 0.91 -11.99 3.68
C ALA A 214 1.23 -11.86 2.19
N SER A 215 2.50 -12.05 1.82
CA SER A 215 3.00 -11.99 0.46
C SER A 215 2.40 -13.09 -0.43
N ILE A 216 2.50 -14.36 -0.02
CA ILE A 216 2.03 -15.48 -0.83
C ILE A 216 0.51 -15.47 -1.00
N SER A 217 -0.23 -14.93 -0.02
CA SER A 217 -1.68 -14.79 -0.13
C SER A 217 -2.11 -13.96 -1.34
N ARG A 218 -1.25 -13.09 -1.87
CA ARG A 218 -1.57 -12.23 -3.03
C ARG A 218 -1.43 -12.96 -4.35
N MET A 219 -0.48 -13.89 -4.42
CA MET A 219 -0.34 -14.81 -5.55
C MET A 219 -1.45 -15.86 -5.55
N LYS A 220 -1.77 -16.42 -4.38
CA LYS A 220 -2.91 -17.35 -4.23
C LYS A 220 -4.25 -16.70 -4.61
N ALA A 221 -4.37 -15.39 -4.37
CA ALA A 221 -5.51 -14.61 -4.83
C ALA A 221 -5.48 -14.29 -6.33
N GLY A 222 -4.36 -14.49 -7.04
CA GLY A 222 -4.22 -14.24 -8.47
C GLY A 222 -3.99 -12.78 -8.87
N ILE A 223 -3.59 -11.90 -7.93
CA ILE A 223 -3.57 -10.44 -8.17
C ILE A 223 -2.17 -9.83 -8.28
N HIS A 224 -1.11 -10.59 -8.01
CA HIS A 224 0.28 -10.15 -8.11
C HIS A 224 1.15 -11.27 -8.69
N PHE A 225 2.09 -10.89 -9.55
CA PHE A 225 3.13 -11.78 -10.06
C PHE A 225 4.20 -12.06 -9.01
N ARG A 226 4.98 -13.13 -9.17
CA ARG A 226 6.13 -13.42 -8.30
C ARG A 226 7.08 -12.23 -8.16
N SER A 227 7.46 -11.61 -9.28
CA SER A 227 8.32 -10.42 -9.30
C SER A 227 7.71 -9.20 -8.61
N ASP A 228 6.37 -9.05 -8.57
CA ASP A 228 5.73 -8.00 -7.77
C ASP A 228 5.98 -8.24 -6.27
N ILE A 229 5.89 -9.50 -5.83
CA ILE A 229 6.12 -9.92 -4.44
C ILE A 229 7.58 -9.72 -4.06
N ASP A 230 8.50 -10.23 -4.88
CA ASP A 230 9.94 -10.20 -4.59
C ASP A 230 10.46 -8.76 -4.50
N ALA A 231 10.03 -7.90 -5.44
CA ALA A 231 10.37 -6.49 -5.40
C ALA A 231 9.74 -5.75 -4.21
N GLY A 232 8.49 -6.11 -3.85
CA GLY A 232 7.83 -5.58 -2.66
C GLY A 232 8.60 -5.93 -1.39
N ASN A 233 8.92 -7.21 -1.19
CA ASN A 233 9.70 -7.66 -0.02
C ASN A 233 11.06 -6.95 0.06
N LYS A 234 11.83 -6.93 -1.03
CA LYS A 234 13.13 -6.24 -1.08
C LYS A 234 13.00 -4.76 -0.68
N LEU A 235 12.03 -4.04 -1.24
CA LEU A 235 11.75 -2.65 -0.90
C LEU A 235 11.41 -2.46 0.57
N GLY A 236 10.52 -3.30 1.12
CA GLY A 236 10.12 -3.23 2.52
C GLY A 236 11.29 -3.43 3.48
N GLN A 237 12.16 -4.41 3.18
CA GLN A 237 13.37 -4.68 3.95
C GLN A 237 14.36 -3.52 3.88
N GLU A 238 14.60 -2.94 2.70
CA GLU A 238 15.48 -1.78 2.52
C GLU A 238 14.99 -0.57 3.33
N VAL A 239 13.68 -0.28 3.29
CA VAL A 239 13.05 0.79 4.07
C VAL A 239 13.24 0.56 5.57
N ALA A 240 12.97 -0.66 6.06
CA ALA A 240 13.13 -0.96 7.48
C ALA A 240 14.59 -0.84 7.93
N ASN A 241 15.54 -1.30 7.12
CA ASN A 241 16.97 -1.20 7.44
C ASN A 241 17.45 0.26 7.55
N ASP A 242 17.02 1.14 6.63
CA ASP A 242 17.33 2.58 6.72
C ASP A 242 16.82 3.19 8.04
N ILE A 243 15.58 2.84 8.42
CA ILE A 243 14.97 3.31 9.67
C ILE A 243 15.72 2.76 10.89
N ILE A 244 16.10 1.48 10.87
CA ILE A 244 16.87 0.84 11.93
C ILE A 244 18.22 1.53 12.13
N GLU A 245 18.94 1.86 11.05
CA GLU A 245 20.21 2.58 11.16
C GLU A 245 20.02 3.94 11.86
N LYS A 246 19.01 4.72 11.46
CA LYS A 246 18.69 6.02 12.08
C LYS A 246 18.27 5.88 13.55
N MET A 247 17.58 4.80 13.91
CA MET A 247 17.21 4.54 15.31
C MET A 247 18.41 4.29 16.23
N LYS A 248 19.58 3.90 15.72
CA LYS A 248 20.78 3.67 16.55
C LYS A 248 21.35 4.94 17.16
N ASP A 249 21.01 6.10 16.59
CA ASP A 249 21.59 7.38 16.97
C ASP A 249 20.83 8.10 18.11
N ASP A 250 19.65 7.62 18.50
CA ASP A 250 18.75 8.31 19.45
C ASP A 250 18.98 7.94 20.94
N ASN A 251 19.94 7.06 21.24
CA ASN A 251 20.26 6.51 22.58
C ASN A 251 19.14 5.76 23.32
N ALA A 252 18.03 5.43 22.65
CA ALA A 252 16.94 4.66 23.27
C ALA A 252 17.08 3.14 23.00
N PRO A 253 16.51 2.26 23.86
CA PRO A 253 16.72 0.82 23.77
C PRO A 253 16.33 0.24 22.40
N LEU A 254 17.26 -0.41 21.72
CA LEU A 254 17.04 -0.91 20.35
C LEU A 254 16.27 -2.22 20.30
N GLN A 255 16.39 -3.03 21.35
CA GLN A 255 15.79 -4.35 21.44
C GLN A 255 15.21 -4.57 22.83
N TYR A 256 14.15 -5.36 22.91
CA TYR A 256 13.49 -5.71 24.15
C TYR A 256 13.54 -7.22 24.38
N MET A 257 13.85 -7.63 25.59
CA MET A 257 13.90 -9.02 26.02
C MET A 257 12.60 -9.36 26.75
N GLU A 258 12.07 -10.57 26.54
CA GLU A 258 10.90 -11.02 27.26
C GLU A 258 11.25 -11.09 28.75
N MET A 259 10.40 -10.52 29.61
CA MET A 259 10.65 -10.63 31.04
C MET A 259 10.53 -12.09 31.46
N SER A 260 11.63 -12.67 31.95
CA SER A 260 11.60 -14.02 32.53
C SER A 260 10.51 -14.06 33.60
N HIS A 261 9.60 -15.02 33.52
CA HIS A 261 8.70 -15.34 34.61
C HIS A 261 9.57 -15.75 35.80
N GLY A 262 9.83 -14.81 36.71
CA GLY A 262 10.42 -15.14 38.01
C GLY A 262 9.52 -16.21 38.66
N PRO A 263 10.09 -17.16 39.42
CA PRO A 263 9.29 -18.17 40.10
C PRO A 263 8.19 -17.45 40.89
N ALA A 264 6.94 -17.88 40.72
CA ALA A 264 5.81 -17.32 41.44
C ALA A 264 6.11 -17.33 42.93
N GLY A 265 6.47 -16.16 43.46
CA GLY A 265 6.78 -15.97 44.86
C GLY A 265 5.47 -15.80 45.62
N HIS A 266 5.17 -16.84 46.40
CA HIS A 266 4.30 -16.95 47.59
C HIS A 266 3.18 -17.98 47.46
#